data_AF-A0A7C1Y7J1-F1
#
_entry.id   AF-A0A7C1Y7J1-F1
#
_cell.length_a   1.000
_cell.length_b   1.000
_cell.length_c   1.000
_cell.angle_alpha   90.00
_cell.angle_beta   90.00
_cell.angle_gamma   90.00
#
_symmetry.space_group_name_H-M   'P 1'
#
loop_
_entity.id
_entity.type
_entity.pdbx_description
1 polymer ?
#
loop_
_entity_poly.entity_id
_entity_poly.type
_entity_poly.pdbx_seq_one_letter_code
_entity_poly.pdbx_strand_id
1 'polypeptide(L)'
;LGIKNRVQFHGPAKSEKKWEWIAGASVLVLPSRSENFGNVVLEAMAVGVPVVVTPEVGLADTVKRSGAGIVADGNPEAIAAAIKEIIYDSEKAHSMSDAGCSTVETKYTWDNVARQMEEVYQNIDRGQ
;
A
#
# COMPACT_ATOMS: atom_id res chain seq x y z
N LEU A 1 18.62 8.49 -20.92
CA LEU A 1 18.61 8.01 -19.51
C LEU A 1 19.45 6.75 -19.28
N GLY A 2 19.65 5.85 -20.25
CA GLY A 2 20.55 4.69 -20.05
C GLY A 2 20.03 3.61 -19.08
N ILE A 3 18.75 3.66 -18.70
CA ILE A 3 18.14 2.80 -17.68
C ILE A 3 17.41 1.56 -18.25
N LYS A 4 17.54 1.29 -19.56
CA LYS A 4 16.76 0.23 -20.25
C LYS A 4 16.89 -1.14 -19.59
N ASN A 5 18.06 -1.46 -19.05
CA ASN A 5 18.32 -2.76 -18.39
C ASN A 5 17.86 -2.81 -16.93
N ARG A 6 17.27 -1.72 -16.40
CA ARG A 6 16.78 -1.59 -15.02
C ARG A 6 15.29 -1.30 -14.92
N VAL A 7 14.60 -1.18 -16.06
CA VAL A 7 13.16 -0.91 -16.14
C VAL A 7 12.54 -1.96 -17.05
N GLN A 8 11.56 -2.68 -16.51
CA GLN A 8 10.82 -3.69 -17.25
C GLN A 8 9.34 -3.27 -17.31
N PHE A 9 8.79 -3.19 -18.52
CA PHE A 9 7.37 -2.97 -18.74
C PHE A 9 6.71 -4.31 -19.02
N HIS A 10 6.00 -4.85 -18.04
CA HIS A 10 5.42 -6.20 -18.15
C HIS A 10 4.00 -6.25 -18.74
N GLY A 11 3.36 -5.10 -18.93
CA GLY A 11 1.95 -5.03 -19.32
C GLY A 11 1.01 -5.47 -18.18
N PRO A 12 -0.28 -5.73 -18.48
CA PRO A 12 -1.25 -6.13 -17.47
C PRO A 12 -0.94 -7.50 -16.87
N ALA A 13 -0.91 -7.60 -15.54
CA ALA A 13 -0.94 -8.86 -14.81
C ALA A 13 -2.36 -9.21 -14.36
N LYS A 14 -2.70 -10.50 -14.37
CA LYS A 14 -3.97 -11.01 -13.85
C LYS A 14 -3.71 -12.06 -12.78
N SER A 15 -4.65 -12.16 -11.85
CA SER A 15 -4.74 -13.23 -10.84
C SER A 15 -3.40 -13.49 -10.14
N GLU A 16 -2.88 -14.72 -10.21
CA GLU A 16 -1.66 -15.18 -9.55
C GLU A 16 -0.43 -14.34 -9.92
N LYS A 17 -0.31 -13.92 -11.19
CA LYS A 17 0.89 -13.20 -11.65
C LYS A 17 1.06 -11.84 -10.97
N LYS A 18 -0.06 -11.19 -10.66
CA LYS A 18 -0.05 -9.93 -9.91
C LYS A 18 0.52 -10.16 -8.52
N TRP A 19 0.04 -11.20 -7.84
CA TRP A 19 0.49 -11.53 -6.48
C TRP A 19 1.96 -11.95 -6.45
N GLU A 20 2.43 -12.72 -7.44
CA GLU A 20 3.85 -13.04 -7.58
C GLU A 20 4.72 -11.78 -7.67
N TRP A 21 4.31 -10.78 -8.45
CA TRP A 21 5.08 -9.56 -8.61
C TRP A 21 5.04 -8.67 -7.38
N ILE A 22 3.87 -8.52 -6.76
CA ILE A 22 3.75 -7.73 -5.54
C ILE A 22 4.59 -8.41 -4.44
N ALA A 23 4.37 -9.68 -4.14
CA ALA A 23 5.09 -10.41 -3.10
C ALA A 23 6.60 -10.54 -3.36
N GLY A 24 7.02 -10.50 -4.63
CA GLY A 24 8.43 -10.49 -5.02
C GLY A 24 9.10 -9.11 -4.97
N ALA A 25 8.36 -8.03 -4.72
CA ALA A 25 8.90 -6.67 -4.67
C ALA A 25 9.45 -6.33 -3.28
N SER A 26 10.57 -5.60 -3.24
CA SER A 26 11.10 -5.05 -1.97
C SER A 26 10.30 -3.84 -1.47
N VAL A 27 9.62 -3.14 -2.37
CA VAL A 27 8.80 -1.97 -2.08
C VAL A 27 7.78 -1.78 -3.19
N LEU A 28 6.54 -1.45 -2.84
CA LEU A 28 5.53 -0.98 -3.78
C LEU A 28 5.45 0.55 -3.74
N VAL A 29 5.54 1.20 -4.89
CA VAL A 29 5.49 2.66 -4.99
C VAL A 29 4.24 3.07 -5.77
N LEU A 30 3.36 3.86 -5.16
CA LEU A 30 2.18 4.43 -5.79
C LEU A 30 2.27 5.98 -5.76
N PRO A 31 2.97 6.60 -6.73
CA PRO A 31 3.22 8.04 -6.74
C PRO A 31 2.06 8.82 -7.39
N SER A 32 0.82 8.41 -7.12
CA SER A 32 -0.38 8.96 -7.79
C SER A 32 -0.65 10.41 -7.36
N ARG A 33 -1.06 11.26 -8.30
CA ARG A 33 -1.52 12.64 -8.00
C ARG A 33 -3.01 12.74 -7.67
N SER A 34 -3.73 11.64 -7.86
CA SER A 34 -5.15 11.50 -7.58
C SER A 34 -5.45 10.01 -7.51
N GLU A 35 -5.83 9.53 -6.34
CA GLU A 35 -6.19 8.14 -6.11
C GLU A 35 -7.18 8.06 -4.94
N ASN A 36 -8.42 7.64 -5.23
CA ASN A 36 -9.50 7.66 -4.24
C ASN A 36 -9.24 6.72 -3.07
N PHE A 37 -8.64 5.56 -3.33
CA PHE A 37 -8.39 4.57 -2.28
C PHE A 37 -7.02 3.91 -2.43
N GLY A 38 -6.71 3.35 -3.59
CA GLY A 38 -5.45 2.65 -3.83
C GLY A 38 -5.46 1.21 -3.32
N ASN A 39 -6.36 0.36 -3.81
CA ASN A 39 -6.43 -1.07 -3.43
C ASN A 39 -5.07 -1.78 -3.48
N VAL A 40 -4.23 -1.46 -4.47
CA VAL A 40 -2.90 -2.05 -4.62
C VAL A 40 -1.98 -1.80 -3.41
N VAL A 41 -2.24 -0.74 -2.62
CA VAL A 41 -1.55 -0.48 -1.35
C VAL A 41 -1.93 -1.53 -0.31
N LEU A 42 -3.22 -1.86 -0.15
CA LEU A 42 -3.66 -2.94 0.73
C LEU A 42 -3.17 -4.30 0.24
N GLU A 43 -3.15 -4.52 -1.07
CA GLU A 43 -2.63 -5.77 -1.65
C GLU A 43 -1.15 -5.96 -1.31
N ALA A 44 -0.33 -4.90 -1.41
CA ALA A 44 1.07 -4.93 -0.97
C ALA A 44 1.21 -5.16 0.54
N MET A 45 0.48 -4.39 1.34
CA MET A 45 0.48 -4.53 2.81
C MET A 45 0.06 -5.95 3.24
N ALA A 46 -0.91 -6.56 2.56
CA ALA A 46 -1.40 -7.90 2.88
C ALA A 46 -0.33 -8.99 2.70
N VAL A 47 0.56 -8.82 1.72
CA VAL A 47 1.66 -9.76 1.45
C VAL A 47 2.99 -9.29 2.05
N GLY A 48 2.96 -8.34 2.97
CA GLY A 48 4.14 -7.89 3.72
C GLY A 48 5.11 -7.02 2.92
N VAL A 49 4.63 -6.32 1.89
CA VAL A 49 5.47 -5.43 1.07
C VAL A 49 5.31 -4.00 1.57
N PRO A 50 6.39 -3.35 2.05
CA PRO A 50 6.35 -1.94 2.43
C PRO A 50 5.94 -1.05 1.27
N VAL A 51 5.22 0.03 1.59
CA VAL A 51 4.66 0.94 0.57
C VAL A 51 5.26 2.33 0.63
N VAL A 52 5.42 2.96 -0.53
CA VAL A 52 5.67 4.40 -0.66
C VAL A 52 4.50 5.00 -1.42
N VAL A 53 3.77 5.90 -0.76
CA VAL A 53 2.59 6.55 -1.34
C VAL A 53 2.73 8.06 -1.26
N THR A 54 1.94 8.77 -2.06
CA THR A 54 1.80 10.23 -1.98
C THR A 54 0.63 10.63 -1.09
N PRO A 55 0.58 11.89 -0.61
CA PRO A 55 -0.53 12.39 0.21
C PRO A 55 -1.90 12.31 -0.47
N GLU A 56 -1.94 12.32 -1.81
CA GLU A 56 -3.18 12.29 -2.61
C GLU A 56 -3.79 10.89 -2.76
N VAL A 57 -3.16 9.86 -2.18
CA VAL A 57 -3.72 8.50 -2.10
C VAL A 57 -4.62 8.41 -0.88
N GLY A 58 -5.87 7.98 -1.05
CA GLY A 58 -6.84 7.89 0.05
C GLY A 58 -6.41 7.04 1.26
N LEU A 59 -5.49 6.09 1.07
CA LEU A 59 -4.89 5.30 2.15
C LEU A 59 -3.65 5.92 2.81
N ALA A 60 -3.19 7.11 2.41
CA ALA A 60 -1.97 7.74 2.94
C ALA A 60 -1.99 7.87 4.48
N ASP A 61 -3.11 8.30 5.05
CA ASP A 61 -3.26 8.39 6.51
C ASP A 61 -3.26 7.04 7.21
N THR A 62 -3.73 5.98 6.54
CA THR A 62 -3.64 4.62 7.07
C THR A 62 -2.20 4.15 7.07
N VAL A 63 -1.47 4.32 5.96
CA VAL A 63 -0.04 3.96 5.83
C VAL A 63 0.79 4.67 6.89
N LYS A 64 0.58 5.99 7.05
CA LYS A 64 1.32 6.80 8.03
C LYS A 64 1.05 6.36 9.47
N ARG A 65 -0.21 6.08 9.82
CA ARG A 65 -0.59 5.72 11.19
C ARG A 65 -0.21 4.29 11.55
N SER A 66 -0.27 3.36 10.60
CA SER A 66 0.17 1.98 10.85
C SER A 66 1.69 1.86 10.89
N GLY A 67 2.40 2.75 10.19
CA GLY A 67 3.84 2.59 9.98
C GLY A 67 4.16 1.52 8.92
N ALA A 68 3.19 1.16 8.06
CA ALA A 68 3.38 0.16 7.00
C ALA A 68 4.21 0.65 5.80
N GLY A 69 4.69 1.89 5.85
CA GLY A 69 5.36 2.53 4.74
C GLY A 69 5.65 4.01 4.96
N ILE A 70 5.96 4.71 3.88
CA ILE A 70 6.32 6.12 3.89
C ILE A 70 5.35 6.90 3.00
N VAL A 71 4.82 8.00 3.53
CA VAL A 71 4.09 9.00 2.73
C VAL A 71 5.11 10.06 2.30
N ALA A 72 5.44 10.09 1.03
CA ALA A 72 6.45 10.97 0.45
C ALA A 72 5.81 11.98 -0.50
N ASP A 73 6.41 13.17 -0.60
CA ASP A 73 5.99 14.15 -1.60
C ASP A 73 6.11 13.56 -3.01
N GLY A 74 5.17 13.92 -3.90
CA GLY A 74 5.12 13.36 -5.26
C GLY A 74 6.24 13.79 -6.21
N ASN A 75 7.34 14.37 -5.70
CA ASN A 75 8.51 14.71 -6.50
C ASN A 75 9.52 13.52 -6.56
N PRO A 76 10.29 13.38 -7.66
CA PRO A 76 11.20 12.25 -7.82
C PRO A 76 12.24 12.09 -6.71
N GLU A 77 12.73 13.20 -6.15
CA GLU A 77 13.77 13.21 -5.13
C GLU A 77 13.26 12.62 -3.81
N ALA A 78 12.05 13.02 -3.38
CA ALA A 78 11.41 12.52 -2.17
C ALA A 78 11.04 11.04 -2.30
N ILE A 79 10.48 10.63 -3.44
CA ILE A 79 10.17 9.21 -3.71
C ILE A 79 11.45 8.37 -3.70
N ALA A 80 12.54 8.85 -4.32
CA ALA A 80 13.81 8.14 -4.32
C ALA A 80 14.42 8.02 -2.92
N ALA A 81 14.28 9.06 -2.08
CA ALA A 81 14.74 9.02 -0.69
C ALA A 81 13.97 7.98 0.12
N ALA A 82 12.64 7.96 0.02
CA ALA A 82 11.79 6.98 0.70
C ALA A 82 12.10 5.54 0.27
N ILE A 83 12.29 5.29 -1.02
CA ILE A 83 12.68 3.97 -1.54
C ILE A 83 14.03 3.53 -0.95
N LYS A 84 15.03 4.42 -0.94
CA LYS A 84 16.36 4.11 -0.38
C LYS A 84 16.29 3.79 1.11
N GLU A 85 15.49 4.55 1.85
CA GLU A 85 15.29 4.34 3.29
C GLU A 85 14.76 2.93 3.58
N ILE A 86 13.79 2.44 2.81
CA ILE A 86 13.26 1.08 2.95
C ILE A 86 14.30 0.04 2.51
N ILE A 87 14.97 0.24 1.38
CA ILE A 87 15.90 -0.77 0.82
C ILE A 87 17.17 -0.93 1.65
N TYR A 88 17.67 0.14 2.26
CA TYR A 88 18.95 0.11 3.00
C TYR A 88 18.81 -0.13 4.51
N ASP A 89 17.58 -0.15 5.04
CA ASP A 89 17.30 -0.45 6.44
C ASP A 89 16.37 -1.67 6.55
N SER A 90 16.98 -2.85 6.70
CA SER A 90 16.24 -4.11 6.73
C SER A 90 15.36 -4.27 7.96
N GLU A 91 15.76 -3.71 9.11
CA GLU A 91 14.95 -3.77 10.33
C GLU A 91 13.69 -2.91 10.17
N LYS A 92 13.85 -1.72 9.59
CA LYS A 92 12.74 -0.84 9.27
C LYS A 92 11.80 -1.45 8.24
N ALA A 93 12.33 -2.04 7.17
CA ALA A 93 11.54 -2.73 6.16
C ALA A 93 10.71 -3.89 6.76
N HIS A 94 11.31 -4.66 7.67
CA HIS A 94 10.61 -5.75 8.35
C HIS A 94 9.50 -5.23 9.27
N SER A 95 9.77 -4.18 10.05
CA SER A 95 8.76 -3.53 10.89
C SER A 95 7.58 -2.98 10.07
N MET A 96 7.85 -2.37 8.90
CA MET A 96 6.82 -1.91 7.97
C MET A 96 5.99 -3.07 7.39
N SER A 97 6.64 -4.20 7.09
CA SER A 97 5.99 -5.42 6.61
C SER A 97 4.97 -5.94 7.63
N ASP A 98 5.41 -6.15 8.88
CA ASP A 98 4.56 -6.65 9.97
C ASP A 98 3.39 -5.71 10.26
N ALA A 99 3.67 -4.40 10.29
CA ALA A 99 2.65 -3.37 10.48
C ALA A 99 1.62 -3.36 9.33
N GLY A 100 2.07 -3.58 8.10
CA GLY A 100 1.22 -3.72 6.91
C GLY A 100 0.25 -4.89 7.04
N CYS A 101 0.79 -6.09 7.26
CA CYS A 101 0.00 -7.32 7.41
C CYS A 101 -1.03 -7.18 8.54
N SER A 102 -0.57 -6.77 9.73
CA SER A 102 -1.43 -6.59 10.90
C SER A 102 -2.55 -5.58 10.65
N THR A 103 -2.27 -4.48 9.94
CA THR A 103 -3.29 -3.48 9.60
C THR A 103 -4.35 -4.05 8.67
N VAL A 104 -3.96 -4.85 7.66
CA VAL A 104 -4.92 -5.46 6.74
C VAL A 104 -5.77 -6.49 7.48
N GLU A 105 -5.14 -7.40 8.22
CA GLU A 105 -5.82 -8.45 8.97
C GLU A 105 -6.85 -7.89 9.97
N THR A 106 -6.52 -6.79 10.64
CA THR A 106 -7.38 -6.24 11.70
C THR A 106 -8.45 -5.28 11.20
N LYS A 107 -8.29 -4.67 10.01
CA LYS A 107 -9.20 -3.59 9.55
C LYS A 107 -9.79 -3.78 8.16
N TYR A 108 -9.07 -4.42 7.24
CA TYR A 108 -9.38 -4.39 5.81
C TYR A 108 -9.64 -5.78 5.21
N THR A 109 -9.81 -6.81 6.04
CA THR A 109 -10.37 -8.08 5.58
C THR A 109 -11.81 -7.87 5.11
N TRP A 110 -12.27 -8.73 4.19
CA TRP A 110 -13.65 -8.69 3.70
C TRP A 110 -14.68 -8.80 4.83
N ASP A 111 -14.43 -9.65 5.83
CA ASP A 111 -15.32 -9.79 6.97
C ASP A 111 -15.44 -8.49 7.79
N ASN A 112 -14.33 -7.79 7.99
CA ASN A 112 -14.32 -6.54 8.74
C ASN A 112 -14.98 -5.40 7.95
N VAL A 113 -14.75 -5.32 6.64
CA VAL A 113 -15.39 -4.32 5.78
C VAL A 113 -16.90 -4.59 5.64
N ALA A 114 -17.30 -5.86 5.50
CA ALA A 114 -18.71 -6.24 5.44
C ALA A 114 -19.45 -5.89 6.73
N ARG A 115 -18.83 -6.15 7.90
CA ARG A 115 -19.39 -5.77 9.20
C ARG A 115 -19.58 -4.26 9.34
N GLN A 116 -18.56 -3.47 8.95
CA GLN A 116 -18.67 -2.01 8.96
C GLN A 116 -19.80 -1.51 8.05
N MET A 117 -19.98 -2.12 6.88
CA MET A 117 -21.08 -1.77 5.97
C MET A 117 -22.45 -2.14 6.57
N GLU A 118 -22.56 -3.31 7.21
CA GLU A 118 -23.78 -3.76 7.88
C GLU A 118 -24.18 -2.78 9.01
N GLU A 119 -23.22 -2.34 9.82
CA GLU A 119 -23.46 -1.35 10.89
C GLU A 119 -24.03 -0.04 10.33
N VAL A 120 -23.51 0.45 9.20
CA VAL A 120 -24.03 1.64 8.52
C VAL A 120 -25.49 1.44 8.09
N TYR A 121 -25.82 0.29 7.48
CA TYR A 121 -27.19 -0.01 7.09
C TYR A 121 -28.13 -0.12 8.29
N GLN A 122 -27.71 -0.77 9.37
CA GLN A 122 -28.49 -0.87 10.61
C GLN A 122 -28.76 0.49 11.26
N ASN A 123 -27.82 1.44 11.16
CA ASN A 123 -28.01 2.80 11.71
C ASN A 123 -29.04 3.60 10.91
N ILE A 124 -29.01 3.49 9.58
CA ILE A 124 -30.00 4.14 8.69
C ILE A 124 -31.41 3.61 8.99
N ASP A 125 -31.57 2.30 9.12
CA ASP A 125 -32.86 1.67 9.45
C ASP A 125 -33.38 2.12 10.83
N ARG A 126 -32.49 2.45 11.76
CA ARG A 126 -32.81 2.96 13.10
C ARG A 126 -32.99 4.48 13.15
N GLY A 127 -32.81 5.19 12.04
CA GLY A 127 -32.94 6.65 11.95
C GLY A 127 -31.88 7.42 12.74
N GLN A 128 -30.71 6.83 12.96
CA GLN A 128 -29.53 7.47 13.57
C GLN A 128 -28.49 7.85 12.51
#